data_AF-A0A933RHV5-F1
#
_entry.id   AF-A0A933RHV5-F1
#
_cell.length_a   1.000
_cell.length_b   1.000
_cell.length_c   1.000
_cell.angle_alpha   90.00
_cell.angle_beta   90.00
_cell.angle_gamma   90.00
#
_symmetry.space_group_name_H-M   'P 1'
#
loop_
_entity.id
_entity.type
_entity.pdbx_description
1 polymer ?
#
loop_
_entity_poly.entity_id
_entity_poly.type
_entity_poly.pdbx_seq_one_letter_code
_entity_poly.pdbx_strand_id
1 'polypeptide(L)'
;FRRNGVRLAVTVDEPARVDGELLARVSPSGRTGFASAVGELSLGTARLGLGTGTRTLVLKPARKLAKRVRNRRLRPVVRLTVSDAAGNAVVVTRRVRVT
;
A
#
# COMPACT_ATOMS: atom_id res chain seq x y z
N PHE A 1 -6.62 11.79 -0.46
CA PHE A 1 -5.99 10.75 -1.31
C PHE A 1 -6.19 11.12 -2.78
N ARG A 2 -5.11 11.34 -3.55
CA ARG A 2 -5.26 11.66 -4.98
C ARG A 2 -5.66 10.42 -5.80
N ARG A 3 -6.35 10.64 -6.93
CA ARG A 3 -6.84 9.62 -7.89
C ARG A 3 -5.73 8.69 -8.39
N ASN A 4 -4.47 9.11 -8.28
CA ASN A 4 -3.32 8.45 -8.89
C ASN A 4 -2.65 7.38 -7.99
N GLY A 5 -3.08 7.25 -6.73
CA GLY A 5 -2.50 6.28 -5.78
C GLY A 5 -1.17 6.71 -5.19
N VAL A 6 -0.53 5.79 -4.45
CA VAL A 6 0.83 5.94 -3.91
C VAL A 6 1.80 5.25 -4.85
N ARG A 7 2.82 5.97 -5.31
CA ARG A 7 3.91 5.43 -6.14
C ARG A 7 5.11 5.15 -5.25
N LEU A 8 5.71 3.98 -5.41
CA LEU A 8 6.88 3.53 -4.65
C LEU A 8 7.91 3.02 -5.65
N ALA A 9 9.10 3.59 -5.59
CA ALA A 9 10.26 3.00 -6.23
C ALA A 9 10.82 1.92 -5.29
N VAL A 10 11.00 0.72 -5.82
CA VAL A 10 11.58 -0.42 -5.13
C VAL A 10 12.80 -0.84 -5.95
N THR A 11 13.98 -0.75 -5.35
CA THR A 11 15.23 -1.19 -5.96
C THR A 11 15.56 -2.56 -5.39
N VAL A 12 15.79 -3.52 -6.29
CA VAL A 12 16.16 -4.89 -5.95
C VAL A 12 17.37 -5.29 -6.78
N ASP A 13 18.41 -5.77 -6.11
CA ASP A 13 19.68 -6.15 -6.76
C ASP A 13 19.62 -7.58 -7.33
N GLU A 14 18.69 -8.39 -6.84
CA GLU A 14 18.46 -9.78 -7.26
C GLU A 14 17.00 -9.99 -7.72
N PRO A 15 16.71 -11.04 -8.51
CA PRO A 15 15.36 -11.30 -8.99
C PRO A 15 14.37 -11.49 -7.84
N ALA A 16 13.49 -10.50 -7.65
CA ALA A 16 12.54 -10.50 -6.57
C ALA A 16 11.13 -10.17 -7.04
N ARG A 17 10.16 -10.82 -6.40
CA ARG A 17 8.74 -10.51 -6.45
C ARG A 17 8.45 -9.44 -5.40
N VAL A 18 7.63 -8.46 -5.75
CA VAL A 18 7.23 -7.40 -4.83
C VAL A 18 5.70 -7.37 -4.74
N ASP A 19 5.16 -7.71 -3.58
CA ASP A 19 3.75 -7.57 -3.26
C ASP A 19 3.58 -6.34 -2.35
N GLY A 20 2.66 -5.45 -2.69
CA GLY A 20 2.39 -4.26 -1.89
C GLY A 20 0.92 -4.14 -1.53
N GLU A 21 0.69 -3.70 -0.30
CA GLU A 21 -0.62 -3.43 0.26
C GLU A 21 -0.70 -1.99 0.75
N LEU A 22 -1.79 -1.33 0.39
CA LEU A 22 -2.15 -0.02 0.89
C LEU A 22 -3.21 -0.21 1.96
N LEU A 23 -2.88 0.12 3.19
CA LEU A 23 -3.74 0.02 4.36
C LEU A 23 -4.12 1.43 4.84
N ALA A 24 -5.28 1.58 5.45
CA ALA A 24 -5.67 2.79 6.17
C ALA A 24 -5.93 2.44 7.63
N ARG A 25 -5.29 3.17 8.55
CA ARG A 25 -5.63 3.08 9.96
C ARG A 25 -6.95 3.78 10.22
N VAL A 26 -7.90 3.05 10.79
CA VAL A 26 -9.20 3.57 11.21
C VAL A 26 -9.14 3.86 12.71
N SER A 27 -9.30 5.12 13.06
CA SER A 27 -9.35 5.61 14.44
C SER A 27 -10.72 5.32 15.05
N PRO A 28 -10.80 4.91 16.34
CA PRO A 28 -12.06 4.72 17.05
C PRO A 28 -12.88 6.01 17.18
N SER A 29 -12.25 7.19 17.08
CA SER A 29 -12.92 8.49 17.21
C SER A 29 -13.81 8.91 16.03
N GLY A 30 -14.12 8.01 15.07
CA GLY A 30 -15.00 8.28 13.93
C GLY A 30 -14.49 9.32 12.91
N ARG A 31 -13.41 10.05 13.22
CA ARG A 31 -12.78 11.07 12.34
C ARG A 31 -12.20 10.48 11.07
N THR A 32 -11.89 9.19 11.07
CA THR A 32 -11.52 8.46 9.87
C THR A 32 -12.78 7.83 9.28
N GLY A 33 -13.19 8.32 8.11
CA GLY A 33 -13.19 7.34 7.03
C GLY A 33 -14.39 6.42 6.83
N PHE A 34 -14.47 5.46 7.74
CA PHE A 34 -14.92 4.12 7.45
C PHE A 34 -15.54 3.58 8.72
N ALA A 35 -16.77 3.09 8.61
CA ALA A 35 -17.43 2.30 9.65
C ALA A 35 -16.90 0.85 9.61
N SER A 36 -15.58 0.66 9.59
CA SER A 36 -14.97 -0.66 9.78
C SER A 36 -14.52 -0.79 11.23
N ALA A 37 -14.39 -2.03 11.69
CA ALA A 37 -13.75 -2.34 12.96
C ALA A 37 -12.45 -1.55 13.11
N VAL A 38 -12.23 -1.02 14.31
CA VAL A 38 -11.00 -0.31 14.70
C VAL A 38 -9.80 -1.17 14.31
N GLY A 39 -8.92 -0.67 13.44
CA GLY A 39 -7.86 -1.50 12.86
C GLY A 39 -7.29 -0.98 11.52
N GLU A 40 -6.74 -1.90 10.73
CA GLU A 40 -6.17 -1.64 9.39
C GLU A 40 -7.16 -2.07 8.29
N LEU A 41 -7.66 -1.10 7.52
CA LEU A 41 -8.52 -1.35 6.36
C LEU A 41 -7.66 -1.46 5.10
N SER A 42 -7.72 -2.58 4.39
CA SER A 42 -7.07 -2.70 3.08
C SER A 42 -7.77 -1.82 2.05
N LEU A 43 -7.05 -0.84 1.53
CA LEU A 43 -7.51 0.08 0.49
C LEU A 43 -7.24 -0.48 -0.91
N GLY A 44 -6.18 -1.26 -1.09
CA GLY A 44 -5.82 -1.84 -2.38
C GLY A 44 -4.48 -2.54 -2.34
N THR A 45 -4.22 -3.36 -3.34
CA THR A 45 -2.98 -4.14 -3.49
C THR A 45 -2.42 -3.97 -4.88
N ALA A 46 -1.11 -4.15 -5.03
CA ALA A 46 -0.43 -4.24 -6.32
C ALA A 46 0.72 -5.24 -6.20
N ARG A 47 1.06 -5.89 -7.31
CA ARG A 47 2.16 -6.85 -7.36
C ARG A 47 3.05 -6.59 -8.56
N LEU A 48 4.34 -6.82 -8.39
CA LEU A 48 5.33 -6.95 -9.45
C LEU A 48 5.83 -8.39 -9.43
N GLY A 49 5.80 -9.06 -10.57
CA GLY A 49 6.38 -10.40 -10.72
C GLY A 49 7.91 -10.37 -10.55
N LEU A 50 8.58 -11.51 -10.64
CA LEU A 50 10.04 -11.59 -10.53
C LEU A 50 10.75 -10.63 -11.49
N GLY A 51 11.79 -9.97 -11.02
CA GLY A 51 12.63 -9.08 -11.82
C GLY A 51 13.63 -8.31 -10.96
N THR A 52 14.56 -7.63 -11.62
CA THR A 52 15.69 -6.92 -11.01
C THR A 52 15.62 -5.41 -11.26
N GLY A 53 16.50 -4.65 -10.60
CA GLY A 53 16.69 -3.22 -10.79
C GLY A 53 15.67 -2.34 -10.07
N THR A 54 15.59 -1.07 -10.48
CA THR A 54 14.62 -0.11 -9.94
C THR A 54 13.28 -0.27 -10.62
N ARG A 55 12.26 -0.65 -9.85
CA ARG A 55 10.91 -0.95 -10.33
C ARG A 55 9.90 -0.09 -9.60
N THR A 56 8.92 0.43 -10.33
CA THR A 56 7.89 1.30 -9.73
C THR A 56 6.61 0.51 -9.46
N LEU A 57 6.23 0.40 -8.19
CA LEU A 57 4.96 -0.14 -7.75
C LEU A 57 3.96 1.01 -7.53
N VAL A 58 2.76 0.89 -8.13
CA VAL A 58 1.70 1.89 -7.97
C VAL A 58 0.52 1.28 -7.21
N LEU A 59 0.39 1.66 -5.95
CA LEU A 59 -0.70 1.22 -5.08
C LEU A 59 -1.88 2.17 -5.20
N LYS A 60 -2.94 1.71 -5.87
CA LYS A 60 -4.18 2.46 -6.03
C LYS A 60 -5.25 1.91 -5.09
N PRO A 61 -6.06 2.78 -4.46
CA PRO A 61 -7.26 2.33 -3.78
C PRO A 61 -8.18 1.61 -4.78
N ALA A 62 -8.82 0.52 -4.35
CA ALA A 62 -9.84 -0.19 -5.12
C ALA A 62 -10.92 0.79 -5.57
N ARG A 63 -11.44 0.65 -6.81
CA ARG A 63 -12.41 1.60 -7.40
C ARG A 63 -13.60 1.89 -6.48
N LYS A 64 -14.09 0.88 -5.76
CA LYS A 64 -15.21 0.99 -4.79
C LYS A 64 -14.85 1.86 -3.58
N LEU A 65 -13.59 1.84 -3.15
CA LEU A 65 -13.08 2.62 -2.01
C LEU A 65 -12.52 3.97 -2.42
N ALA A 66 -12.07 4.13 -3.68
CA ALA A 66 -11.46 5.35 -4.20
C ALA A 66 -12.33 6.60 -3.96
N LYS A 67 -13.65 6.52 -4.19
CA LYS A 67 -14.59 7.61 -3.90
C LYS A 67 -14.71 7.89 -2.39
N ARG A 68 -14.69 6.85 -1.56
CA ARG A 68 -14.80 6.95 -0.10
C ARG A 68 -13.53 7.50 0.57
N VAL A 69 -12.35 7.25 0.00
CA VAL A 69 -11.06 7.74 0.53
C VAL A 69 -10.66 9.13 0.02
N ARG A 70 -11.20 9.59 -1.12
CA ARG A 70 -10.69 10.77 -1.87
C ARG A 70 -10.55 12.02 -0.99
N ASN A 71 -11.53 12.28 -0.13
CA ASN A 71 -11.63 13.51 0.67
C ASN A 71 -11.56 13.26 2.19
N ARG A 72 -11.17 12.05 2.61
CA ARG A 72 -11.09 11.72 4.03
C ARG A 72 -9.66 11.84 4.56
N ARG A 73 -9.53 12.37 5.77
CA ARG A 73 -8.26 12.43 6.52
C ARG A 73 -7.91 11.03 7.01
N LEU A 74 -7.30 10.24 6.13
CA LEU A 74 -6.80 8.91 6.45
C LEU A 74 -5.33 8.98 6.83
N ARG A 75 -4.89 8.03 7.67
CA ARG A 75 -3.48 7.77 7.95
C ARG A 75 -3.08 6.50 7.23
N PRO A 76 -2.66 6.58 5.95
CA PRO A 76 -2.34 5.39 5.22
C PRO A 76 -0.98 4.82 5.59
N VAL A 77 -0.92 3.51 5.51
CA VAL A 77 0.26 2.68 5.76
C VAL A 77 0.44 1.83 4.52
N VAL A 78 1.66 1.79 4.01
CA VAL A 78 2.04 0.86 2.96
C VAL A 78 2.76 -0.30 3.62
N ARG A 79 2.40 -1.52 3.28
CA ARG A 79 3.16 -2.73 3.58
C ARG A 79 3.70 -3.28 2.26
N LEU A 80 5.00 -3.50 2.19
CA LEU A 80 5.69 -4.13 1.08
C LEU A 80 6.24 -5.47 1.56
N THR A 81 6.00 -6.52 0.80
CA THR A 81 6.62 -7.82 0.97
C THR A 81 7.47 -8.07 -0.26
N VAL A 82 8.77 -8.17 -0.08
CA VAL A 82 9.72 -8.49 -1.14
C VAL A 82 10.14 -9.93 -0.93
N SER A 83 9.88 -10.78 -1.91
CA SER A 83 10.28 -12.19 -1.89
C SER A 83 11.29 -12.44 -2.99
N ASP A 84 12.47 -12.93 -2.65
CA ASP A 84 13.47 -13.30 -3.65
C ASP A 84 13.09 -14.63 -4.35
N ALA A 85 13.86 -15.00 -5.38
CA ALA A 85 13.70 -16.28 -6.06
C ALA A 85 14.07 -17.50 -5.18
N ALA A 86 14.84 -17.30 -4.11
CA ALA A 86 15.23 -18.34 -3.16
C ALA A 86 14.16 -18.60 -2.07
N GLY A 87 13.11 -17.78 -2.02
CA GLY A 87 12.02 -17.89 -1.06
C GLY A 87 12.20 -17.08 0.22
N ASN A 88 13.28 -16.29 0.36
CA ASN A 88 13.42 -15.37 1.46
C ASN A 88 12.47 -14.18 1.28
N ALA A 89 11.86 -13.73 2.37
CA ALA A 89 10.91 -12.63 2.35
C ALA A 89 11.29 -11.54 3.34
N VAL A 90 11.24 -10.28 2.88
CA VAL A 90 11.42 -9.08 3.70
C VAL A 90 10.14 -8.28 3.68
N VAL A 91 9.62 -7.97 4.87
CA VAL A 91 8.41 -7.15 5.02
C VAL A 91 8.79 -5.76 5.53
N VAL A 92 8.45 -4.73 4.75
CA VAL A 92 8.69 -3.32 5.07
C VAL A 92 7.35 -2.60 5.22
N THR A 93 7.10 -2.03 6.39
CA THR A 93 5.90 -1.23 6.64
C THR A 93 6.26 0.24 6.79
N ARG A 94 5.69 1.12 5.95
CA ARG A 94 5.97 2.56 5.95
C ARG A 94 4.69 3.37 6.01
N ARG A 95 4.65 4.37 6.91
CA ARG A 95 3.57 5.35 6.95
C ARG A 95 3.74 6.34 5.80
N VAL A 96 2.68 6.63 5.08
CA VAL A 96 2.72 7.55 3.94
C VAL A 96 1.83 8.75 4.25
N ARG A 97 2.36 9.96 4.02
CA ARG A 97 1.54 11.17 4.06
C ARG A 97 1.00 11.40 2.66
N VAL A 98 -0.32 11.46 2.54
CA VAL A 98 -0.95 11.75 1.25
C VAL A 98 -1.31 13.23 1.21
N THR A 99 -0.50 13.99 0.48
CA THR A 99 -0.71 15.41 0.12
C THR A 99 -1.57 15.58 -1.13
#